data_AF-A0A1S3NEK7-F1
#
_entry.id   AF-A0A1S3NEK7-F1
#
_cell.length_a   1.000
_cell.length_b   1.000
_cell.length_c   1.000
_cell.angle_alpha   90.00
_cell.angle_beta   90.00
_cell.angle_gamma   90.00
#
_symmetry.space_group_name_H-M   'P 1'
#
loop_
_entity.id
_entity.type
_entity.pdbx_description
1 polymer ?
#
loop_
_entity_poly.entity_id
_entity_poly.type
_entity_poly.pdbx_seq_one_letter_code
_entity_poly.pdbx_strand_id
1 'polypeptide(L)'
;DSNEFQKALSCFLFLPGWIRYAERVLGSLVTPHICTARSPQQIMGCLVKDYFTKQQKLSPDKLYHMVVAPCFDKKLEAVREEFYNSLLDSRDVDCVLTSGEVFLLMEQMKVSVADLDSVPLDHVLSEAGDQALVRHEGKGSEGFLEHVFKYAATELFGLDVDEITYKTLRNRDFQEVCLERDGEVLLQFASVYGFRNIQTLVHRMRTGRIPYQLVEVLSCPGGCVSGRGQAEGETGGRVDKALVQQMEEAYSSLTVRLPDTNPDLLILYQDWLEGQDSTHANTLLHTQYTQQTPSQTQTHIQW
;
A
#
# COMPACT_ATOMS: atom_id res chain seq x y z
N ASP A 1 -22.82 -3.88 18.10
CA ASP A 1 -22.57 -3.54 19.52
C ASP A 1 -21.15 -3.07 19.72
N SER A 2 -20.94 -1.95 20.43
CA SER A 2 -19.62 -1.38 20.75
C SER A 2 -18.69 -2.37 21.48
N ASN A 3 -19.26 -3.33 22.23
CA ASN A 3 -18.52 -4.40 22.90
C ASN A 3 -18.00 -5.51 21.97
N GLU A 4 -18.52 -5.61 20.75
CA GLU A 4 -18.08 -6.62 19.77
C GLU A 4 -16.82 -6.15 19.03
N PHE A 5 -16.68 -4.82 18.82
CA PHE A 5 -15.52 -4.20 18.19
C PHE A 5 -14.27 -4.21 19.08
N GLN A 6 -14.43 -4.12 20.41
CA GLN A 6 -13.33 -4.32 21.36
C GLN A 6 -12.77 -5.76 21.35
N LYS A 7 -13.53 -6.73 20.84
CA LYS A 7 -13.10 -8.12 20.64
C LYS A 7 -12.63 -8.41 19.21
N ALA A 8 -12.72 -7.43 18.31
CA ALA A 8 -12.32 -7.60 16.92
C ALA A 8 -10.81 -7.83 16.83
N LEU A 9 -10.42 -8.88 16.13
CA LEU A 9 -9.02 -9.20 15.84
C LEU A 9 -8.38 -8.09 15.01
N SER A 10 -7.11 -7.79 15.32
CA SER A 10 -6.36 -6.71 14.69
C SER A 10 -6.30 -6.85 13.17
N CYS A 11 -6.86 -5.89 12.43
CA CYS A 11 -6.72 -5.82 10.99
C CYS A 11 -5.29 -5.38 10.62
N PHE A 12 -4.59 -6.15 9.78
CA PHE A 12 -3.25 -5.81 9.32
C PHE A 12 -3.27 -5.24 7.90
N LEU A 13 -2.74 -4.02 7.73
CA LEU A 13 -2.64 -3.41 6.41
C LEU A 13 -1.60 -4.10 5.52
N PHE A 14 -1.87 -4.07 4.21
CA PHE A 14 -1.15 -4.83 3.21
C PHE A 14 0.25 -4.28 2.94
N LEU A 15 1.27 -5.14 3.03
CA LEU A 15 2.55 -4.96 2.34
C LEU A 15 3.21 -6.30 1.99
N PRO A 16 3.79 -6.46 0.78
CA PRO A 16 4.09 -7.80 0.28
C PRO A 16 5.14 -8.55 1.12
N GLY A 17 6.14 -7.86 1.68
CA GLY A 17 7.10 -8.48 2.59
C GLY A 17 6.47 -8.98 3.90
N TRP A 18 5.51 -8.23 4.46
CA TRP A 18 4.73 -8.65 5.62
C TRP A 18 3.83 -9.84 5.28
N ILE A 19 3.11 -9.78 4.15
CA ILE A 19 2.26 -10.88 3.67
C ILE A 19 3.05 -12.17 3.53
N ARG A 20 4.21 -12.12 2.86
CA ARG A 20 5.05 -13.31 2.67
C ARG A 20 5.53 -13.90 4.00
N TYR A 21 5.90 -13.05 4.96
CA TYR A 21 6.27 -13.50 6.29
C TYR A 21 5.07 -14.11 7.04
N ALA A 22 3.90 -13.48 6.94
CA ALA A 22 2.67 -13.96 7.55
C ALA A 22 2.27 -15.33 7.01
N GLU A 23 2.19 -15.50 5.68
CA GLU A 23 1.78 -16.74 5.03
C GLU A 23 2.74 -17.91 5.29
N ARG A 24 4.06 -17.65 5.33
CA ARG A 24 5.08 -18.70 5.46
C ARG A 24 5.47 -19.03 6.90
N VAL A 25 5.40 -18.06 7.81
CA VAL A 25 5.97 -18.21 9.15
C VAL A 25 4.91 -18.09 10.24
N LEU A 26 3.92 -17.20 10.09
CA LEU A 26 2.93 -16.93 11.13
C LEU A 26 1.66 -17.77 10.95
N GLY A 27 1.29 -18.09 9.71
CA GLY A 27 0.11 -18.86 9.36
C GLY A 27 -1.16 -18.31 9.99
N SER A 28 -1.95 -19.20 10.57
CA SER A 28 -3.25 -18.90 11.20
C SER A 28 -3.20 -17.86 12.33
N LEU A 29 -2.02 -17.55 12.88
CA LEU A 29 -1.87 -16.46 13.86
C LEU A 29 -2.22 -15.09 13.27
N VAL A 30 -2.02 -14.91 11.96
CA VAL A 30 -2.14 -13.60 11.31
C VAL A 30 -3.03 -13.64 10.08
N THR A 31 -2.96 -14.68 9.25
CA THR A 31 -3.63 -14.70 7.93
C THR A 31 -5.14 -14.40 7.97
N PRO A 32 -5.93 -14.83 9.00
CA PRO A 32 -7.36 -14.50 9.06
C PRO A 32 -7.64 -13.01 9.38
N HIS A 33 -6.61 -12.24 9.74
CA HIS A 33 -6.72 -10.86 10.19
C HIS A 33 -6.05 -9.86 9.24
N ILE A 34 -5.56 -10.33 8.11
CA ILE A 34 -4.98 -9.45 7.10
C ILE A 34 -6.12 -8.78 6.32
N CYS A 35 -6.00 -7.48 6.10
CA CYS A 35 -6.90 -6.73 5.23
C CYS A 35 -6.95 -7.37 3.85
N THR A 36 -8.14 -7.73 3.37
CA THR A 36 -8.31 -8.36 2.06
C THR A 36 -8.20 -7.38 0.90
N ALA A 37 -8.22 -6.07 1.15
CA ALA A 37 -8.04 -5.08 0.10
C ALA A 37 -6.69 -5.27 -0.59
N ARG A 38 -6.71 -5.28 -1.93
CA ARG A 38 -5.51 -5.32 -2.76
C ARG A 38 -4.71 -4.04 -2.59
N SER A 39 -3.43 -4.09 -2.92
CA SER A 39 -2.58 -2.90 -2.85
C SER A 39 -2.91 -1.89 -3.94
N PRO A 40 -2.50 -0.60 -3.78
CA PRO A 40 -2.67 0.40 -4.81
C PRO A 40 -2.10 -0.01 -6.18
N GLN A 41 -0.97 -0.74 -6.19
CA GLN A 41 -0.37 -1.28 -7.41
C GLN A 41 -1.32 -2.24 -8.13
N GLN A 42 -1.96 -3.15 -7.39
CA GLN A 42 -2.83 -4.17 -7.97
C GLN A 42 -4.20 -3.60 -8.33
N ILE A 43 -4.75 -2.70 -7.51
CA ILE A 43 -5.98 -1.97 -7.84
C ILE A 43 -5.78 -1.16 -9.13
N MET A 44 -4.66 -0.44 -9.25
CA MET A 44 -4.33 0.27 -10.49
C MET A 44 -4.14 -0.69 -11.66
N GLY A 45 -3.52 -1.85 -11.43
CA GLY A 45 -3.39 -2.90 -12.44
C GLY A 45 -4.73 -3.38 -12.99
N CYS A 46 -5.69 -3.68 -12.11
CA CYS A 46 -7.05 -4.02 -12.51
C CYS A 46 -7.72 -2.86 -13.28
N LEU A 47 -7.57 -1.62 -12.79
CA LEU A 47 -8.15 -0.45 -13.45
C LEU A 47 -7.62 -0.28 -14.88
N VAL A 48 -6.30 -0.40 -15.06
CA VAL A 48 -5.65 -0.23 -16.36
C VAL A 48 -5.99 -1.41 -17.29
N LYS A 49 -5.85 -2.65 -16.82
CA LYS A 49 -6.03 -3.84 -17.64
C LYS A 49 -7.49 -4.11 -17.99
N ASP A 50 -8.42 -3.74 -17.13
CA ASP A 50 -9.86 -3.94 -17.35
C ASP A 50 -10.55 -2.66 -17.84
N TYR A 51 -10.72 -1.66 -16.97
CA TYR A 51 -11.51 -0.47 -17.29
C TYR A 51 -10.91 0.35 -18.44
N PHE A 52 -9.64 0.73 -18.34
CA PHE A 52 -9.00 1.58 -19.35
C PHE A 52 -8.89 0.87 -20.71
N THR A 53 -8.50 -0.41 -20.72
CA THR A 53 -8.47 -1.22 -21.94
C THR A 53 -9.83 -1.25 -22.66
N LYS A 54 -10.94 -1.40 -21.90
CA LYS A 54 -12.30 -1.35 -22.45
C LYS A 54 -12.63 0.02 -23.04
N GLN A 55 -12.27 1.11 -22.36
CA GLN A 55 -12.46 2.48 -22.85
C GLN A 55 -11.71 2.73 -24.16
N GLN A 56 -10.47 2.26 -24.24
CA GLN A 56 -9.62 2.39 -25.44
C GLN A 56 -9.98 1.42 -26.57
N LYS A 57 -10.95 0.51 -26.35
CA LYS A 57 -11.34 -0.56 -27.30
C LYS A 57 -10.13 -1.40 -27.73
N LEU A 58 -9.18 -1.60 -26.82
CA LEU A 58 -8.02 -2.47 -27.00
C LEU A 58 -8.29 -3.84 -26.41
N SER A 59 -7.50 -4.84 -26.80
CA SER A 59 -7.46 -6.11 -26.08
C SER A 59 -6.38 -6.07 -24.98
N PRO A 60 -6.57 -6.74 -23.82
CA PRO A 60 -5.61 -6.66 -22.70
C PRO A 60 -4.18 -7.10 -23.03
N ASP A 61 -3.99 -7.98 -24.03
CA ASP A 61 -2.68 -8.40 -24.52
C ASP A 61 -1.90 -7.29 -25.24
N LYS A 62 -2.58 -6.21 -25.64
CA LYS A 62 -1.95 -5.04 -26.28
C LYS A 62 -1.49 -3.98 -25.30
N LEU A 63 -1.88 -4.10 -24.03
CA LEU A 63 -1.49 -3.17 -22.99
C LEU A 63 -0.38 -3.78 -22.16
N TYR A 64 0.72 -3.04 -21.96
CA TYR A 64 1.79 -3.42 -21.05
C TYR A 64 1.82 -2.45 -19.86
N HIS A 65 1.48 -2.93 -18.67
CA HIS A 65 1.40 -2.14 -17.45
C HIS A 65 2.66 -2.34 -16.60
N MET A 66 3.44 -1.27 -16.47
CA MET A 66 4.67 -1.24 -15.70
C MET A 66 4.55 -0.27 -14.53
N VAL A 67 5.06 -0.66 -13.37
CA VAL A 67 5.07 0.16 -12.16
C VAL A 67 6.51 0.45 -11.73
N VAL A 68 6.78 1.70 -11.35
CA VAL A 68 8.02 2.08 -10.66
C VAL A 68 7.78 2.08 -9.16
N ALA A 69 8.59 1.33 -8.40
CA ALA A 69 8.40 1.17 -6.96
C ALA A 69 9.72 1.23 -6.18
N PRO A 70 9.73 1.69 -4.92
CA PRO A 70 10.95 1.78 -4.11
C PRO A 70 11.42 0.42 -3.56
N CYS A 71 10.76 -0.70 -3.89
CA CYS A 71 10.98 -1.99 -3.22
C CYS A 71 10.87 -3.20 -4.16
N PHE A 72 11.79 -4.15 -4.02
CA PHE A 72 11.76 -5.44 -4.73
C PHE A 72 10.55 -6.31 -4.36
N ASP A 73 9.98 -6.15 -3.16
CA ASP A 73 8.80 -6.88 -2.72
C ASP A 73 7.59 -6.62 -3.65
N LYS A 74 7.54 -5.46 -4.32
CA LYS A 74 6.50 -5.16 -5.33
C LYS A 74 6.62 -6.00 -6.60
N LYS A 75 7.83 -6.44 -6.97
CA LYS A 75 8.03 -7.44 -8.03
C LYS A 75 7.43 -8.78 -7.64
N LEU A 76 7.70 -9.21 -6.40
CA LEU A 76 7.14 -10.46 -5.87
C LEU A 76 5.63 -10.41 -5.77
N GLU A 77 5.06 -9.25 -5.44
CA GLU A 77 3.63 -9.02 -5.48
C GLU A 77 3.06 -9.20 -6.89
N ALA A 78 3.66 -8.55 -7.91
CA ALA A 78 3.18 -8.59 -9.30
C ALA A 78 3.12 -10.02 -9.89
N VAL A 79 4.01 -10.91 -9.45
CA VAL A 79 4.09 -12.29 -9.97
C VAL A 79 3.22 -13.29 -9.20
N ARG A 80 2.48 -12.86 -8.16
CA ARG A 80 1.55 -13.73 -7.43
C ARG A 80 0.49 -14.31 -8.37
N GLU A 81 0.10 -15.57 -8.13
CA GLU A 81 -0.79 -16.30 -9.04
C GLU A 81 -2.21 -15.75 -9.02
N GLU A 82 -2.67 -15.24 -7.88
CA GLU A 82 -4.00 -14.62 -7.74
C GLU A 82 -4.19 -13.30 -8.52
N PHE A 83 -3.10 -12.69 -9.02
CA PHE A 83 -3.14 -11.48 -9.85
C PHE A 83 -2.92 -11.77 -11.34
N TYR A 84 -3.03 -13.04 -11.72
CA TYR A 84 -3.13 -13.45 -13.11
C TYR A 84 -4.59 -13.74 -13.46
N ASN A 85 -5.08 -13.07 -14.49
CA ASN A 85 -6.42 -13.26 -15.02
C ASN A 85 -6.37 -14.26 -16.18
N SER A 86 -6.86 -15.48 -15.94
CA SER A 86 -6.88 -16.54 -16.96
C SER A 86 -7.84 -16.29 -18.12
N LEU A 87 -8.87 -15.46 -17.92
CA LEU A 87 -9.80 -15.09 -19.00
C LEU A 87 -9.16 -14.11 -19.97
N LEU A 88 -8.31 -13.22 -19.47
CA LEU A 88 -7.60 -12.21 -20.26
C LEU A 88 -6.21 -12.66 -20.70
N ASP A 89 -5.74 -13.81 -20.19
CA ASP A 89 -4.36 -14.30 -20.32
C ASP A 89 -3.32 -13.22 -19.98
N SER A 90 -3.58 -12.46 -18.90
CA SER A 90 -2.78 -11.29 -18.55
C SER A 90 -2.63 -11.12 -17.05
N ARG A 91 -1.54 -10.47 -16.62
CA ARG A 91 -1.37 -10.03 -15.23
C ARG A 91 -1.89 -8.61 -15.05
N ASP A 92 -2.32 -8.29 -13.83
CA ASP A 92 -2.67 -6.92 -13.43
C ASP A 92 -1.45 -5.98 -13.60
N VAL A 93 -0.24 -6.47 -13.31
CA VAL A 93 1.02 -5.75 -13.47
C VAL A 93 2.04 -6.65 -14.17
N ASP A 94 2.52 -6.22 -15.34
CA ASP A 94 3.43 -7.02 -16.17
C ASP A 94 4.89 -6.88 -15.71
N CYS A 95 5.27 -5.70 -15.24
CA CYS A 95 6.63 -5.41 -14.79
C CYS A 95 6.63 -4.43 -13.62
N VAL A 96 7.56 -4.64 -12.71
CA VAL A 96 7.92 -3.64 -11.69
C VAL A 96 9.40 -3.34 -11.83
N LEU A 97 9.72 -2.07 -12.05
CA LEU A 97 11.07 -1.54 -11.98
C LEU A 97 11.27 -0.82 -10.66
N THR A 98 12.47 -0.91 -10.10
CA THR A 98 12.82 -0.10 -8.94
C THR A 98 13.35 1.26 -9.34
N SER A 99 13.29 2.25 -8.44
CA SER A 99 13.89 3.56 -8.68
C SER A 99 15.38 3.45 -9.04
N GLY A 100 16.11 2.53 -8.39
CA GLY A 100 17.51 2.24 -8.71
C GLY A 100 17.70 1.63 -10.09
N GLU A 101 16.82 0.73 -10.53
CA GLU A 101 16.88 0.16 -11.89
C GLU A 101 16.57 1.21 -12.97
N VAL A 102 15.60 2.10 -12.72
CA VAL A 102 15.33 3.24 -13.61
C VAL A 102 16.55 4.15 -13.70
N PHE A 103 17.18 4.46 -12.57
CA PHE A 103 18.41 5.26 -12.54
C PHE A 103 19.55 4.61 -13.34
N LEU A 104 19.78 3.31 -13.18
CA LEU A 104 20.78 2.56 -13.94
C LEU A 104 20.49 2.58 -15.45
N LEU A 105 19.22 2.48 -15.86
CA LEU A 105 18.84 2.60 -17.28
C LEU A 105 19.16 3.99 -17.82
N MET A 106 18.90 5.05 -17.05
CA MET A 106 19.25 6.42 -17.43
C MET A 106 20.75 6.59 -17.61
N GLU A 107 21.57 6.05 -16.71
CA GLU A 107 23.04 6.07 -16.82
C GLU A 107 23.53 5.33 -18.09
N GLN A 108 22.98 4.15 -18.37
CA GLN A 108 23.31 3.37 -19.56
C GLN A 108 22.94 4.10 -20.86
N MET A 109 21.79 4.79 -20.85
CA MET A 109 21.32 5.61 -21.98
C MET A 109 22.02 6.98 -22.06
N LYS A 110 22.83 7.34 -21.05
CA LYS A 110 23.50 8.65 -20.93
C LYS A 110 22.50 9.81 -20.96
N VAL A 111 21.37 9.64 -20.28
CA VAL A 111 20.31 10.65 -20.14
C VAL A 111 20.29 11.16 -18.70
N SER A 112 20.31 12.47 -18.51
CA SER A 112 20.07 13.07 -17.20
C SER A 112 18.67 13.69 -17.13
N VAL A 113 18.11 13.83 -15.92
CA VAL A 113 16.79 14.50 -15.74
C VAL A 113 16.84 15.95 -16.25
N ALA A 114 18.00 16.60 -16.17
CA ALA A 114 18.17 17.98 -16.64
C ALA A 114 18.10 18.11 -18.18
N ASP A 115 18.23 17.01 -18.91
CA ASP A 115 18.14 16.97 -20.37
C ASP A 115 16.70 16.71 -20.85
N LEU A 116 15.76 16.44 -19.95
CA LEU A 116 14.39 16.05 -20.28
C LEU A 116 13.43 17.24 -20.20
N ASP A 117 12.60 17.37 -21.22
CA ASP A 117 11.48 18.30 -21.20
C ASP A 117 10.39 17.81 -20.25
N SER A 118 9.79 18.73 -19.50
CA SER A 118 8.62 18.43 -18.68
C SER A 118 7.41 18.20 -19.57
N VAL A 119 6.71 17.09 -19.35
CA VAL A 119 5.48 16.73 -20.04
C VAL A 119 4.36 16.51 -19.01
N PRO A 120 3.10 16.81 -19.35
CA PRO A 120 1.96 16.51 -18.48
C PRO A 120 1.80 15.00 -18.31
N LEU A 121 1.20 14.59 -17.19
CA LEU A 121 0.89 13.19 -16.91
C LEU A 121 -0.36 12.76 -17.69
N ASP A 122 -0.36 11.51 -18.18
CA ASP A 122 -1.54 10.91 -18.79
C ASP A 122 -2.64 10.61 -17.76
N HIS A 123 -3.89 10.56 -18.24
CA HIS A 123 -5.06 10.30 -17.42
C HIS A 123 -5.72 8.96 -17.77
N VAL A 124 -6.02 8.17 -16.74
CA VAL A 124 -6.71 6.88 -16.89
C VAL A 124 -8.24 7.05 -16.86
N LEU A 125 -8.75 8.09 -16.19
CA LEU A 125 -10.19 8.26 -15.88
C LEU A 125 -10.87 9.44 -16.59
N SER A 126 -10.15 10.53 -16.84
CA SER A 126 -10.72 11.77 -17.39
C SER A 126 -9.96 12.18 -18.65
N GLU A 127 -10.68 12.63 -19.68
CA GLU A 127 -10.08 13.20 -20.89
C GLU A 127 -9.66 14.68 -20.72
N ALA A 128 -9.92 15.30 -19.57
CA ALA A 128 -9.78 16.74 -19.39
C ALA A 128 -8.86 17.17 -18.22
N GLY A 129 -7.76 17.85 -18.59
CA GLY A 129 -7.05 18.85 -17.79
C GLY A 129 -5.86 18.34 -16.97
N ASP A 130 -4.80 19.15 -16.94
CA ASP A 130 -3.60 18.98 -16.10
C ASP A 130 -4.02 18.80 -14.62
N GLN A 131 -4.08 17.56 -14.14
CA GLN A 131 -4.28 17.30 -12.72
C GLN A 131 -2.94 17.43 -12.02
N ALA A 132 -2.84 18.42 -11.13
CA ALA A 132 -1.73 18.55 -10.21
C ALA A 132 -1.56 17.24 -9.41
N LEU A 133 -0.31 16.88 -9.12
CA LEU A 133 -0.03 15.79 -8.19
C LEU A 133 -0.74 16.06 -6.85
N VAL A 134 -1.41 15.03 -6.34
CA VAL A 134 -2.11 15.06 -5.06
C VAL A 134 -1.57 13.98 -4.14
N ARG A 135 -1.88 14.10 -2.86
CA ARG A 135 -1.61 13.08 -1.86
C ARG A 135 -2.88 12.64 -1.15
N HIS A 136 -2.83 11.44 -0.58
CA HIS A 136 -3.84 11.04 0.40
C HIS A 136 -3.56 11.73 1.74
N GLU A 137 -4.56 11.72 2.60
CA GLU A 137 -4.40 12.18 3.96
C GLU A 137 -3.57 11.16 4.77
N GLY A 138 -2.47 11.64 5.36
CA GLY A 138 -1.51 10.81 6.07
C GLY A 138 -0.14 11.45 6.18
N LYS A 139 0.76 10.75 6.89
CA LYS A 139 2.13 11.19 7.18
C LYS A 139 3.13 11.05 6.03
N GLY A 140 2.86 10.18 5.07
CA GLY A 140 3.78 9.84 4.00
C GLY A 140 3.05 9.20 2.83
N SER A 141 3.79 8.79 1.80
CA SER A 141 3.21 8.09 0.64
C SER A 141 2.63 6.71 1.01
N GLU A 142 3.10 6.20 2.14
CA GLU A 142 2.67 5.04 2.87
C GLU A 142 2.07 5.50 4.20
N GLY A 143 0.78 5.25 4.42
CA GLY A 143 0.13 5.72 5.64
C GLY A 143 -1.39 5.77 5.54
N PHE A 144 -2.03 4.63 5.30
CA PHE A 144 -3.50 4.55 5.28
C PHE A 144 -4.08 4.56 6.70
N LEU A 145 -3.25 4.31 7.72
CA LEU A 145 -3.68 4.30 9.11
C LEU A 145 -4.44 5.55 9.51
N GLU A 146 -3.97 6.73 9.12
CA GLU A 146 -4.60 8.00 9.51
C GLU A 146 -6.01 8.13 8.94
N HIS A 147 -6.16 7.96 7.63
CA HIS A 147 -7.46 8.01 6.97
C HIS A 147 -8.42 6.97 7.55
N VAL A 148 -7.98 5.72 7.72
CA VAL A 148 -8.82 4.65 8.30
C VAL A 148 -9.19 4.95 9.74
N PHE A 149 -8.30 5.57 10.53
CA PHE A 149 -8.57 5.95 11.91
C PHE A 149 -9.65 7.04 12.00
N LYS A 150 -9.52 8.11 11.20
CA LYS A 150 -10.51 9.20 11.13
C LYS A 150 -11.87 8.70 10.63
N TYR A 151 -11.85 7.90 9.58
CA TYR A 151 -13.05 7.25 9.04
C TYR A 151 -13.73 6.37 10.10
N ALA A 152 -12.97 5.50 10.78
CA ALA A 152 -13.52 4.64 11.83
C ALA A 152 -14.04 5.42 13.04
N ALA A 153 -13.37 6.52 13.43
CA ALA A 153 -13.83 7.40 14.51
C ALA A 153 -15.21 8.01 14.19
N THR A 154 -15.38 8.48 12.96
CA THR A 154 -16.63 9.07 12.48
C THR A 154 -17.72 8.02 12.38
N GLU A 155 -17.47 6.93 11.65
CA GLU A 155 -18.49 5.92 11.37
C GLU A 155 -18.94 5.13 12.62
N LEU A 156 -18.01 4.80 13.52
CA LEU A 156 -18.32 3.95 14.67
C LEU A 156 -18.76 4.75 15.90
N PHE A 157 -18.29 5.99 16.06
CA PHE A 157 -18.49 6.78 17.28
C PHE A 157 -19.12 8.15 17.04
N GLY A 158 -19.33 8.56 15.79
CA GLY A 158 -19.83 9.89 15.44
C GLY A 158 -18.87 11.02 15.83
N LEU A 159 -17.56 10.72 15.90
CA LEU A 159 -16.54 11.66 16.31
C LEU A 159 -15.70 12.07 15.11
N ASP A 160 -15.78 13.35 14.75
CA ASP A 160 -14.90 13.95 13.75
C ASP A 160 -13.52 14.22 14.37
N VAL A 161 -12.46 13.82 13.66
CA VAL A 161 -11.08 13.86 14.15
C VAL A 161 -10.23 14.61 13.13
N ASP A 162 -9.97 15.88 13.42
CA ASP A 162 -9.14 16.74 12.55
C ASP A 162 -7.66 16.33 12.57
N GLU A 163 -7.11 16.13 13.77
CA GLU A 163 -5.70 15.84 13.99
C GLU A 163 -5.51 14.55 14.81
N ILE A 164 -4.56 13.72 14.40
CA ILE A 164 -4.19 12.51 15.14
C ILE A 164 -2.83 12.67 15.82
N THR A 165 -2.77 12.27 17.09
CA THR A 165 -1.53 12.29 17.87
C THR A 165 -0.88 10.92 17.92
N TYR A 166 0.36 10.84 17.44
CA TYR A 166 1.14 9.61 17.48
C TYR A 166 2.04 9.54 18.71
N LYS A 167 1.84 8.50 19.51
CA LYS A 167 2.69 8.19 20.66
C LYS A 167 3.75 7.17 20.27
N THR A 168 5.02 7.56 20.34
CA THR A 168 6.13 6.62 20.17
C THR A 168 6.23 5.66 21.35
N LEU A 169 6.22 4.36 21.09
CA LEU A 169 6.38 3.34 22.13
C LEU A 169 7.84 2.96 22.38
N ARG A 170 8.54 2.60 21.30
CA ARG A 170 9.90 2.02 21.38
C ARG A 170 10.91 2.86 20.62
N ASN A 171 10.54 3.27 19.42
CA ASN A 171 11.33 4.07 18.50
C ASN A 171 10.38 4.75 17.50
N ARG A 172 10.93 5.56 16.59
CA ARG A 172 10.14 6.27 15.58
C ARG A 172 9.29 5.36 14.69
N ASP A 173 9.70 4.10 14.54
CA ASP A 173 9.07 3.06 13.72
C ASP A 173 8.09 2.17 14.49
N PHE A 174 7.75 2.52 15.74
CA PHE A 174 6.68 1.86 16.49
C PHE A 174 5.88 2.92 17.25
N GLN A 175 4.75 3.32 16.67
CA GLN A 175 3.87 4.36 17.20
C GLN A 175 2.44 3.85 17.40
N GLU A 176 1.71 4.47 18.31
CA GLU A 176 0.29 4.23 18.56
C GLU A 176 -0.52 5.51 18.36
N VAL A 177 -1.77 5.34 17.96
CA VAL A 177 -2.78 6.40 17.92
C VAL A 177 -3.97 5.92 18.72
N CYS A 178 -4.51 6.80 19.58
CA CYS A 178 -5.59 6.47 20.51
C CYS A 178 -6.71 7.49 20.38
N LEU A 179 -7.96 7.02 20.32
CA LEU A 179 -9.16 7.84 20.45
C LEU A 179 -9.73 7.60 21.84
N GLU A 180 -9.85 8.66 22.63
CA GLU A 180 -10.37 8.60 23.99
C GLU A 180 -11.58 9.51 24.13
N ARG A 181 -12.60 9.05 24.86
CA ARG A 181 -13.77 9.86 25.26
C ARG A 181 -14.11 9.53 26.70
N ASP A 182 -14.25 10.55 27.53
CA ASP A 182 -14.60 10.42 28.96
C ASP A 182 -13.67 9.47 29.76
N GLY A 183 -12.41 9.36 29.35
CA GLY A 183 -11.42 8.47 29.98
C GLY A 183 -11.48 7.01 29.51
N GLU A 184 -12.35 6.68 28.56
CA GLU A 184 -12.42 5.37 27.91
C GLU A 184 -11.72 5.39 26.54
N VAL A 185 -10.91 4.37 26.27
CA VAL A 185 -10.29 4.16 24.96
C VAL A 185 -11.31 3.55 24.00
N LEU A 186 -11.68 4.30 22.97
CA LEU A 186 -12.64 3.89 21.95
C LEU A 186 -11.96 3.16 20.77
N LEU A 187 -10.82 3.68 20.32
CA LEU A 187 -10.00 3.10 19.25
C LEU A 187 -8.52 3.18 19.61
N GLN A 188 -7.78 2.13 19.31
CA GLN A 188 -6.33 2.12 19.40
C GLN A 188 -5.71 1.44 18.19
N PHE A 189 -4.98 2.21 17.39
CA PHE A 189 -4.26 1.71 16.21
C PHE A 189 -2.76 1.79 16.45
N ALA A 190 -1.97 1.03 15.67
CA ALA A 190 -0.52 1.07 15.74
C ALA A 190 0.13 1.05 14.35
N SER A 191 1.22 1.81 14.19
CA SER A 191 2.16 1.66 13.07
C SER A 191 3.42 0.93 13.54
N VAL A 192 3.80 -0.13 12.83
CA VAL A 192 4.90 -1.03 13.21
C VAL A 192 5.79 -1.28 12.00
N TYR A 193 6.88 -0.53 11.92
CA TYR A 193 7.80 -0.58 10.79
C TYR A 193 9.12 -1.27 11.17
N GLY A 194 9.70 -1.99 10.23
CA GLY A 194 10.95 -2.72 10.43
C GLY A 194 10.77 -4.08 11.09
N PHE A 195 11.45 -5.10 10.55
CA PHE A 195 11.32 -6.49 11.01
C PHE A 195 11.58 -6.70 12.52
N ARG A 196 12.45 -5.89 13.13
CA ARG A 196 12.70 -5.95 14.59
C ARG A 196 11.46 -5.57 15.42
N ASN A 197 10.72 -4.55 14.98
CA ASN A 197 9.47 -4.16 15.64
C ASN A 197 8.37 -5.18 15.32
N ILE A 198 8.33 -5.71 14.09
CA ILE A 198 7.42 -6.80 13.71
C ILE A 198 7.59 -8.04 14.62
N GLN A 199 8.83 -8.46 14.91
CA GLN A 199 9.06 -9.57 15.85
C GLN A 199 8.50 -9.28 17.26
N THR A 200 8.56 -8.02 17.68
CA THR A 200 8.01 -7.58 18.97
C THR A 200 6.48 -7.65 18.97
N LEU A 201 5.85 -7.17 17.89
CA LEU A 201 4.41 -7.29 17.66
C LEU A 201 3.96 -8.76 17.67
N VAL A 202 4.63 -9.63 16.91
CA VAL A 202 4.32 -11.07 16.87
C VAL A 202 4.43 -11.72 18.24
N HIS A 203 5.43 -11.35 19.05
CA HIS A 203 5.53 -11.84 20.41
C HIS A 203 4.34 -11.39 21.28
N ARG A 204 3.90 -10.13 21.13
CA ARG A 204 2.68 -9.62 21.79
C ARG A 204 1.43 -10.38 21.34
N MET A 205 1.30 -10.71 20.06
CA MET A 205 0.21 -11.55 19.53
C MET A 205 0.17 -12.93 20.19
N ARG A 206 1.31 -13.62 20.23
CA ARG A 206 1.41 -14.97 20.81
C ARG A 206 1.10 -15.01 22.31
N THR A 207 1.31 -13.89 23.00
CA THR A 207 1.00 -13.76 24.44
C THR A 207 -0.40 -13.20 24.71
N GLY A 208 -1.21 -12.96 23.66
CA GLY A 208 -2.57 -12.42 23.78
C GLY A 208 -2.62 -10.95 24.21
N ARG A 209 -1.53 -10.20 24.02
CA ARG A 209 -1.37 -8.81 24.50
C ARG A 209 -1.38 -7.80 23.35
N ILE A 210 -2.44 -7.77 22.56
CA ILE A 210 -2.62 -6.77 21.50
C ILE A 210 -3.88 -5.95 21.80
N PRO A 211 -3.74 -4.66 22.13
CA PRO A 211 -4.90 -3.80 22.36
C PRO A 211 -5.39 -3.12 21.08
N TYR A 212 -4.79 -3.42 19.92
CA TYR A 212 -5.04 -2.69 18.68
C TYR A 212 -6.14 -3.32 17.82
N GLN A 213 -7.07 -2.50 17.33
CA GLN A 213 -8.07 -2.92 16.34
C GLN A 213 -7.47 -2.94 14.91
N LEU A 214 -6.48 -2.09 14.64
CA LEU A 214 -5.76 -2.06 13.37
C LEU A 214 -4.27 -1.85 13.60
N VAL A 215 -3.45 -2.56 12.83
CA VAL A 215 -2.00 -2.40 12.82
C VAL A 215 -1.50 -2.24 11.39
N GLU A 216 -0.87 -1.10 11.11
CA GLU A 216 -0.13 -0.88 9.87
C GLU A 216 1.26 -1.49 10.01
N VAL A 217 1.64 -2.40 9.10
CA VAL A 217 2.90 -3.14 9.19
C VAL A 217 3.74 -2.92 7.95
N LEU A 218 4.94 -2.38 8.12
CA LEU A 218 5.89 -2.23 7.02
C LEU A 218 7.24 -2.90 7.29
N SER A 219 7.78 -3.61 6.30
CA SER A 219 9.00 -4.40 6.45
C SER A 219 10.25 -3.54 6.65
N CYS A 220 10.30 -2.38 5.99
CA CYS A 220 11.42 -1.45 6.05
C CYS A 220 11.27 -0.50 7.25
N PRO A 221 12.33 -0.30 8.06
CA PRO A 221 12.41 0.84 8.97
C PRO A 221 12.27 2.15 8.18
N GLY A 222 11.54 3.13 8.70
CA GLY A 222 11.29 4.38 8.00
C GLY A 222 10.37 4.27 6.77
N GLY A 223 9.66 3.15 6.59
CA GLY A 223 8.64 3.01 5.55
C GLY A 223 9.18 2.74 4.13
N CYS A 224 8.32 2.99 3.14
CA CYS A 224 8.57 2.69 1.74
C CYS A 224 9.67 3.56 1.15
N VAL A 225 9.82 4.80 1.63
CA VAL A 225 10.91 5.70 1.22
C VAL A 225 12.30 5.09 1.48
N SER A 226 12.42 4.23 2.48
CA SER A 226 13.64 3.50 2.84
C SER A 226 13.73 2.11 2.18
N GLY A 227 12.96 1.87 1.12
CA GLY A 227 12.93 0.62 0.39
C GLY A 227 14.29 0.27 -0.24
N ARG A 228 14.61 -1.03 -0.28
CA ARG A 228 15.89 -1.51 -0.85
C ARG A 228 16.02 -1.34 -2.37
N GLY A 229 14.93 -1.02 -3.06
CA GLY A 229 14.94 -0.74 -4.49
C GLY A 229 15.27 0.70 -4.84
N GLN A 230 15.44 1.58 -3.84
CA GLN A 230 15.79 2.98 -4.09
C GLN A 230 17.18 3.11 -4.73
N ALA A 231 17.36 4.18 -5.51
CA ALA A 231 18.68 4.54 -6.02
C ALA A 231 19.62 4.83 -4.84
N GLU A 232 20.85 4.33 -4.93
CA GLU A 232 21.88 4.54 -3.91
C GLU A 232 22.66 5.82 -4.20
N GLY A 233 23.14 6.49 -3.15
CA GLY A 233 24.01 7.64 -3.32
C GLY A 233 25.41 7.24 -3.81
N GLU A 234 26.16 8.24 -4.28
CA GLU A 234 27.53 8.08 -4.85
C GLU A 234 28.52 7.38 -3.90
N THR A 235 28.27 7.42 -2.59
CA THR A 235 29.14 6.81 -1.56
C THR A 235 28.82 5.33 -1.27
N GLY A 236 27.91 4.72 -2.05
CA GLY A 236 27.66 3.28 -2.10
C GLY A 236 26.85 2.71 -0.93
N GLY A 237 25.81 1.92 -1.23
CA GLY A 237 25.12 1.06 -0.28
C GLY A 237 24.13 1.74 0.67
N ARG A 238 23.90 3.05 0.55
CA ARG A 238 22.94 3.80 1.38
C ARG A 238 22.17 4.82 0.57
N VAL A 239 20.89 4.95 0.90
CA VAL A 239 20.04 6.03 0.39
C VAL A 239 20.56 7.36 0.94
N ASP A 240 20.59 8.37 0.07
CA ASP A 240 20.93 9.73 0.47
C ASP A 240 19.82 10.32 1.36
N LYS A 241 20.17 10.67 2.60
CA LYS A 241 19.22 11.19 3.58
C LYS A 241 18.69 12.58 3.20
N ALA A 242 19.49 13.41 2.54
CA ALA A 242 19.07 14.74 2.12
C ALA A 242 18.04 14.62 0.98
N LEU A 243 18.26 13.71 0.03
CA LEU A 243 17.29 13.45 -1.04
C LEU A 243 15.99 12.85 -0.50
N VAL A 244 16.08 11.93 0.47
CA VAL A 244 14.89 11.39 1.16
C VAL A 244 14.07 12.51 1.82
N GLN A 245 14.73 13.38 2.59
CA GLN A 245 14.07 14.50 3.24
C GLN A 245 13.39 15.44 2.23
N GLN A 246 14.07 15.76 1.12
CA GLN A 246 13.49 16.57 0.05
C GLN A 246 12.27 15.91 -0.59
N MET A 247 12.31 14.58 -0.80
CA MET A 247 11.19 13.83 -1.35
C MET A 247 9.99 13.81 -0.38
N GLU A 248 10.22 13.65 0.92
CA GLU A 248 9.18 13.72 1.95
C GLU A 248 8.55 15.12 2.01
N GLU A 249 9.35 16.18 1.91
CA GLU A 249 8.88 17.57 1.87
C GLU A 249 8.07 17.86 0.60
N ALA A 250 8.57 17.42 -0.55
CA ALA A 250 7.86 17.54 -1.83
C ALA A 250 6.51 16.83 -1.77
N TYR A 251 6.47 15.60 -1.27
CA TYR A 251 5.21 14.87 -1.08
C TYR A 251 4.27 15.59 -0.13
N SER A 252 4.76 16.02 1.04
CA SER A 252 3.94 16.67 2.07
C SER A 252 3.36 18.02 1.63
N SER A 253 4.02 18.69 0.68
CA SER A 253 3.56 19.94 0.08
C SER A 253 2.39 19.78 -0.90
N LEU A 254 2.12 18.55 -1.37
CA LEU A 254 1.01 18.27 -2.27
C LEU A 254 -0.33 18.48 -1.58
N THR A 255 -1.33 18.88 -2.37
CA THR A 255 -2.70 19.04 -1.89
C THR A 255 -3.28 17.68 -1.51
N VAL A 256 -3.93 17.61 -0.35
CA VAL A 256 -4.65 16.41 0.09
C VAL A 256 -5.94 16.29 -0.72
N ARG A 257 -6.19 15.11 -1.30
CA ARG A 257 -7.45 14.78 -1.97
C ARG A 257 -8.10 13.62 -1.23
N LEU A 258 -9.25 13.87 -0.61
CA LEU A 258 -10.00 12.86 0.13
C LEU A 258 -10.79 11.96 -0.83
N PRO A 259 -10.77 10.62 -0.64
CA PRO A 259 -11.55 9.69 -1.46
C PRO A 259 -13.03 10.05 -1.54
N ASP A 260 -13.66 10.41 -0.41
CA ASP A 260 -15.10 10.67 -0.31
C ASP A 260 -15.56 11.89 -1.11
N THR A 261 -14.64 12.81 -1.39
CA THR A 261 -14.90 14.04 -2.17
C THR A 261 -14.53 13.89 -3.64
N ASN A 262 -14.01 12.72 -4.05
CA ASN A 262 -13.49 12.52 -5.40
C ASN A 262 -14.60 12.07 -6.38
N PRO A 263 -15.06 12.93 -7.31
CA PRO A 263 -16.10 12.56 -8.26
C PRO A 263 -15.68 11.43 -9.20
N ASP A 264 -14.38 11.31 -9.51
CA ASP A 264 -13.86 10.25 -10.39
C ASP A 264 -14.05 8.86 -9.75
N LEU A 265 -13.97 8.77 -8.41
CA LEU A 265 -14.24 7.52 -7.71
C LEU A 265 -15.72 7.14 -7.78
N LEU A 266 -16.64 8.11 -7.69
CA LEU A 266 -18.07 7.83 -7.83
C LEU A 266 -18.39 7.23 -9.20
N ILE A 267 -17.79 7.78 -10.26
CA ILE A 267 -17.92 7.26 -11.63
C ILE A 267 -17.37 5.84 -11.70
N LEU A 268 -16.18 5.59 -11.15
CA LEU A 268 -15.62 4.23 -11.13
C LEU A 268 -16.50 3.24 -10.39
N TYR A 269 -17.04 3.61 -9.23
CA TYR A 269 -17.91 2.72 -8.48
C TYR A 269 -19.20 2.41 -9.24
N GLN A 270 -19.76 3.38 -9.96
CA GLN A 270 -21.01 3.21 -10.70
C GLN A 270 -20.80 2.47 -12.03
N ASP A 271 -19.86 2.93 -12.85
CA ASP A 271 -19.71 2.50 -14.25
C ASP A 271 -18.81 1.26 -14.41
N TRP A 272 -17.84 1.08 -13.49
CA TRP A 272 -16.90 -0.03 -13.56
C TRP A 272 -17.18 -1.09 -12.50
N LEU A 273 -17.27 -0.70 -11.23
CA LEU A 273 -17.33 -1.63 -10.12
C LEU A 273 -18.73 -2.13 -9.79
N GLU A 274 -19.78 -1.63 -10.45
CA GLU A 274 -21.18 -2.03 -10.24
C GLU A 274 -21.70 -1.79 -8.80
N GLY A 275 -21.14 -0.80 -8.10
CA GLY A 275 -21.45 -0.44 -6.72
C GLY A 275 -20.41 -0.89 -5.70
N GLN A 276 -20.44 -0.29 -4.51
CA GLN A 276 -19.44 -0.50 -3.46
C GLN A 276 -19.41 -1.93 -2.91
N ASP A 277 -20.59 -2.52 -2.69
CA ASP A 277 -20.75 -3.87 -2.12
C ASP A 277 -20.99 -4.94 -3.18
N SER A 278 -20.68 -4.65 -4.45
CA SER A 278 -20.93 -5.59 -5.54
C SER A 278 -19.95 -6.77 -5.49
N THR A 279 -20.38 -7.91 -6.04
CA THR A 279 -19.49 -9.06 -6.26
C THR A 279 -18.32 -8.69 -7.17
N HIS A 280 -18.53 -7.76 -8.10
CA HIS A 280 -17.51 -7.30 -9.03
C HIS A 280 -16.41 -6.50 -8.32
N ALA A 281 -16.80 -5.54 -7.47
CA ALA A 281 -15.90 -4.78 -6.62
C ALA A 281 -15.09 -5.70 -5.70
N ASN A 282 -15.74 -6.68 -5.07
CA ASN A 282 -15.06 -7.65 -4.21
C ASN A 282 -14.01 -8.46 -4.98
N THR A 283 -14.36 -8.94 -6.17
CA THR A 283 -13.47 -9.74 -7.02
C THR A 283 -12.24 -8.94 -7.47
N LEU A 284 -12.42 -7.68 -7.87
CA LEU A 284 -11.36 -6.84 -8.42
C LEU A 284 -10.50 -6.16 -7.36
N LEU A 285 -11.09 -5.73 -6.24
CA LEU A 285 -10.41 -4.91 -5.23
C LEU A 285 -9.95 -5.70 -4.02
N HIS A 286 -10.36 -6.96 -3.89
CA HIS A 286 -9.94 -7.82 -2.77
C HIS A 286 -9.19 -9.07 -3.24
N THR A 287 -8.45 -9.66 -2.30
CA THR A 287 -7.73 -10.92 -2.44
C THR A 287 -7.80 -11.71 -1.13
N GLN A 288 -7.27 -12.92 -1.13
CA GLN A 288 -7.24 -13.81 0.02
C GLN A 288 -5.82 -14.26 0.31
N TYR A 289 -5.52 -14.44 1.59
CA TYR A 289 -4.23 -14.94 2.05
C TYR A 289 -4.41 -16.28 2.70
N THR A 290 -3.55 -17.23 2.34
CA THR A 290 -3.60 -18.58 2.89
C THR A 290 -2.23 -18.96 3.45
N GLN A 291 -2.24 -19.83 4.45
CA GLN A 291 -0.99 -20.39 4.95
C GLN A 291 -0.36 -21.23 3.84
N GLN A 292 0.87 -20.88 3.45
CA GLN A 292 1.63 -21.70 2.51
C GLN A 292 2.19 -22.92 3.25
N THR A 293 1.73 -24.11 2.91
CA THR A 293 2.44 -25.35 3.30
C THR A 293 3.83 -25.30 2.64
N PRO A 294 4.94 -25.56 3.35
CA PRO A 294 6.26 -25.54 2.75
C PRO A 294 6.33 -26.56 1.61
N SER A 295 6.27 -26.10 0.35
CA SER A 295 6.59 -26.94 -0.79
C SER A 295 8.11 -27.11 -0.86
N GLN A 296 8.57 -28.33 -1.14
CA GLN A 296 10.00 -28.68 -1.23
C GLN A 296 10.73 -28.00 -2.41
N THR A 297 10.02 -27.28 -3.27
CA THR A 297 10.59 -26.51 -4.37
C THR A 297 10.93 -25.10 -3.91
N GLN A 298 12.06 -24.97 -3.22
CA GLN A 298 12.78 -23.70 -3.16
C GLN A 298 13.23 -23.35 -4.58
N THR A 299 12.48 -22.51 -5.29
CA THR A 299 13.05 -21.77 -6.41
C THR A 299 14.10 -20.84 -5.83
N HIS A 300 15.35 -21.27 -5.98
CA HIS A 300 16.53 -20.45 -5.78
C HIS A 300 16.48 -19.34 -6.84
N ILE A 301 15.82 -18.23 -6.52
CA ILE A 301 15.98 -16.99 -7.29
C ILE A 301 17.32 -16.44 -6.87
N GLN A 302 18.36 -16.72 -7.65
CA GLN A 302 19.63 -16.02 -7.56
C GLN A 302 19.38 -14.59 -8.05
N TRP A 303 19.69 -13.62 -7.18
CA TRP A 303 19.84 -12.22 -7.54
C TRP A 303 21.25 -11.99 -8.05
#